data_AF-A0A4U1BX81-F1
#
_entry.id   AF-A0A4U1BX81-F1
#
_cell.length_a   1.000
_cell.length_b   1.000
_cell.length_c   1.000
_cell.angle_alpha   90.00
_cell.angle_beta   90.00
_cell.angle_gamma   90.00
#
_symmetry.space_group_name_H-M   'P 1'
#
loop_
_entity.id
_entity.type
_entity.pdbx_description
1 polymer ?
#
loop_
_entity_poly.entity_id
_entity_poly.type
_entity_poly.pdbx_seq_one_letter_code
_entity_poly.pdbx_strand_id
1 'polypeptide(L)'
;MAKPRVFLSSTFFDLQQVRADIERFIKEQGFEAVLNEQGNIPYGKETKLEDYCYNEINNVDILVAIIGGRFGSASKTSPDSISQTELKTAYELNKQVYIFIDKGVYSEYRFYLSNKGNENINYTYADNIKIHEFIEFVEGLPHNNTIHPFETSMDIVNFLKEQWAGLFQRFLQEQTRVKEINIIKGVEDTAKTLNQLVKFLTEEKRDKDNAINEILLSGHPAMLEVKSLLKIPFRVYFTSWEELDSLLRAFGYRAEEDPLPFEEDFNWYSEKYNVKTTLSVKSHLFVDNKLRVLTKDEWKSDYISLHIFSAVGEEDDLPF
;
A
#
# COMPACT_ATOMS: atom_id res chain seq x y z
N MET A 1 -13.73 -22.58 2.71
CA MET A 1 -12.40 -21.95 2.53
C MET A 1 -11.69 -22.68 1.41
N ALA A 2 -10.98 -21.97 0.54
CA ALA A 2 -10.13 -22.60 -0.47
C ALA A 2 -9.00 -23.35 0.24
N LYS A 3 -8.79 -24.62 -0.11
CA LYS A 3 -7.73 -25.46 0.43
C LYS A 3 -6.67 -25.64 -0.67
N PRO A 4 -5.37 -25.58 -0.33
CA PRO A 4 -4.33 -25.96 -1.28
C PRO A 4 -4.57 -27.37 -1.81
N ARG A 5 -4.50 -27.52 -3.14
CA ARG A 5 -4.68 -28.81 -3.82
C ARG A 5 -3.30 -29.37 -4.18
N VAL A 6 -3.02 -30.58 -3.71
CA VAL A 6 -1.72 -31.24 -3.85
C VAL A 6 -1.89 -32.47 -4.74
N PHE A 7 -1.24 -32.47 -5.90
CA PHE A 7 -1.23 -33.61 -6.82
C PHE A 7 -0.09 -34.57 -6.49
N LEU A 8 -0.39 -35.86 -6.37
CA LEU A 8 0.60 -36.90 -6.10
C LEU A 8 0.94 -37.71 -7.37
N SER A 9 2.06 -37.37 -7.99
CA SER A 9 2.55 -38.04 -9.20
C SER A 9 3.57 -39.12 -8.83
N SER A 10 3.26 -40.38 -9.13
CA SER A 10 4.19 -41.50 -9.01
C SER A 10 3.70 -42.72 -9.78
N THR A 11 4.55 -43.74 -9.90
CA THR A 11 4.06 -45.09 -10.21
C THR A 11 3.20 -45.61 -9.06
N PHE A 12 2.23 -46.47 -9.38
CA PHE A 12 1.22 -46.90 -8.40
C PHE A 12 1.64 -48.16 -7.63
N PHE A 13 2.02 -49.24 -8.32
CA PHE A 13 2.16 -50.57 -7.70
C PHE A 13 3.31 -50.68 -6.70
N ASP A 14 4.47 -50.12 -7.01
CA ASP A 14 5.66 -50.17 -6.16
C ASP A 14 5.63 -49.18 -5.00
N LEU A 15 4.86 -48.09 -5.14
CA LEU A 15 4.80 -47.00 -4.16
C LEU A 15 3.47 -46.91 -3.43
N GLN A 16 2.61 -47.93 -3.51
CA GLN A 16 1.24 -47.90 -2.96
C GLN A 16 1.19 -47.47 -1.48
N GLN A 17 2.06 -48.03 -0.63
CA GLN A 17 2.11 -47.68 0.79
C GLN A 17 2.59 -46.24 1.00
N VAL A 18 3.65 -45.84 0.29
CA VAL A 18 4.20 -44.47 0.36
C VAL A 18 3.14 -43.45 -0.06
N ARG A 19 2.37 -43.75 -1.11
CA ARG A 19 1.27 -42.90 -1.58
C ARG A 19 0.18 -42.74 -0.54
N ALA A 20 -0.26 -43.83 0.08
CA ALA A 20 -1.28 -43.81 1.13
C ALA A 20 -0.83 -42.98 2.35
N ASP A 21 0.43 -43.11 2.76
CA ASP A 21 0.99 -42.35 3.88
C ASP A 21 1.02 -40.85 3.58
N ILE A 22 1.45 -40.47 2.36
CA ILE A 22 1.52 -39.06 1.93
C ILE A 22 0.12 -38.47 1.75
N GLU A 23 -0.81 -39.22 1.18
CA GLU A 23 -2.21 -38.80 1.07
C GLU A 23 -2.79 -38.49 2.45
N ARG A 24 -2.59 -39.41 3.42
CA ARG A 24 -3.04 -39.22 4.79
C ARG A 24 -2.44 -37.95 5.39
N PHE A 25 -1.14 -37.75 5.22
CA PHE A 25 -0.46 -36.54 5.68
C PHE A 25 -1.05 -35.26 5.06
N ILE A 26 -1.26 -35.22 3.74
CA ILE A 26 -1.86 -34.07 3.03
C ILE A 26 -3.23 -33.73 3.64
N LYS A 27 -4.08 -34.74 3.86
CA LYS A 27 -5.41 -34.55 4.45
C LYS A 27 -5.33 -34.09 5.91
N GLU A 28 -4.39 -34.63 6.70
CA GLU A 28 -4.14 -34.22 8.10
C GLU A 28 -3.67 -32.77 8.22
N GLN A 29 -2.94 -32.24 7.23
CA GLN A 29 -2.59 -30.81 7.16
C GLN A 29 -3.76 -29.91 6.73
N GLY A 30 -4.91 -30.48 6.37
CA GLY A 30 -6.10 -29.75 5.94
C GLY A 30 -6.12 -29.40 4.45
N PHE A 31 -5.22 -29.97 3.65
CA PHE A 31 -5.14 -29.79 2.19
C PHE A 31 -6.01 -30.81 1.45
N GLU A 32 -6.19 -30.61 0.15
CA GLU A 32 -6.88 -31.56 -0.72
C GLU A 32 -5.86 -32.40 -1.48
N ALA A 33 -5.90 -33.72 -1.29
CA ALA A 33 -5.04 -34.65 -2.01
C ALA A 33 -5.70 -35.08 -3.32
N VAL A 34 -5.00 -34.87 -4.44
CA VAL A 34 -5.44 -35.28 -5.78
C VAL A 34 -4.59 -36.49 -6.21
N LEU A 35 -5.26 -37.63 -6.37
CA LEU A 35 -4.69 -38.90 -6.80
C LEU A 35 -5.49 -39.43 -7.99
N ASN A 36 -4.81 -40.02 -8.97
CA ASN A 36 -5.43 -40.54 -10.18
C ASN A 36 -6.27 -41.80 -9.95
N GLU A 37 -5.91 -42.65 -8.98
CA GLU A 37 -6.56 -43.93 -8.70
C GLU A 37 -7.87 -43.84 -7.92
N GLN A 38 -8.11 -42.74 -7.18
CA GLN A 38 -9.25 -42.65 -6.25
C GLN A 38 -10.49 -41.96 -6.84
N GLY A 39 -10.51 -41.69 -8.15
CA GLY A 39 -11.66 -41.03 -8.79
C GLY A 39 -11.79 -39.55 -8.46
N ASN A 40 -10.73 -38.92 -7.96
CA ASN A 40 -10.67 -37.47 -7.68
C ASN A 40 -10.60 -36.64 -8.98
N ILE A 41 -10.42 -37.30 -10.12
CA ILE A 41 -10.34 -36.70 -11.45
C ILE A 41 -11.62 -37.07 -12.23
N PRO A 42 -12.43 -36.09 -12.67
CA PRO A 42 -13.63 -36.37 -13.44
C PRO A 42 -13.26 -36.87 -14.84
N TYR A 43 -13.44 -38.16 -15.09
CA TYR A 43 -13.22 -38.74 -16.41
C TYR A 43 -14.44 -38.54 -17.31
N GLY A 44 -14.25 -37.84 -18.43
CA GLY A 44 -15.23 -37.75 -19.51
C GLY A 44 -15.08 -38.90 -20.52
N LYS A 45 -15.97 -38.90 -21.53
CA LYS A 45 -15.96 -39.90 -22.62
C LYS A 45 -15.16 -39.47 -23.85
N GLU A 46 -14.77 -38.20 -23.91
CA GLU A 46 -14.28 -37.56 -25.14
C GLU A 46 -12.77 -37.71 -25.33
N THR A 47 -11.97 -37.75 -24.26
CA THR A 47 -10.50 -37.82 -24.32
C THR A 47 -9.95 -39.02 -23.55
N LYS A 48 -8.63 -39.24 -23.61
CA LYS A 48 -7.98 -40.37 -22.94
C LYS A 48 -7.85 -40.09 -21.43
N LEU A 49 -7.74 -41.15 -20.63
CA LEU A 49 -7.60 -41.05 -19.17
C LEU A 49 -6.38 -40.21 -18.75
N GLU A 50 -5.26 -40.34 -19.45
CA GLU A 50 -4.02 -39.58 -19.20
C GLU A 50 -4.23 -38.06 -19.42
N ASP A 51 -5.01 -37.67 -20.43
CA ASP A 51 -5.28 -36.26 -20.73
C ASP A 51 -6.07 -35.57 -19.60
N TYR A 52 -6.98 -36.31 -18.95
CA TYR A 52 -7.69 -35.79 -17.78
C TYR A 52 -6.75 -35.57 -16.59
N CYS A 53 -5.75 -36.45 -16.40
CA CYS A 53 -4.72 -36.26 -15.38
C CYS A 53 -3.89 -35.01 -15.65
N TYR A 54 -3.43 -34.82 -16.90
CA TYR A 54 -2.65 -33.64 -17.29
C TYR A 54 -3.45 -32.34 -17.13
N ASN A 55 -4.73 -32.36 -17.51
CA ASN A 55 -5.61 -31.21 -17.33
C ASN A 55 -5.81 -30.86 -15.85
N GLU A 56 -5.90 -31.86 -14.97
CA GLU A 56 -6.09 -31.63 -13.54
C GLU A 56 -4.89 -30.92 -12.90
N ILE A 57 -3.68 -31.07 -13.44
CA ILE A 57 -2.48 -30.34 -12.99
C ILE A 57 -2.66 -28.83 -13.13
N ASN A 58 -3.51 -28.34 -14.04
CA ASN A 58 -3.83 -26.89 -14.09
C ASN A 58 -4.52 -26.41 -12.81
N ASN A 59 -5.33 -27.27 -12.19
CA ASN A 59 -6.19 -26.94 -11.06
C ASN A 59 -5.55 -27.22 -9.70
N VAL A 60 -4.28 -27.66 -9.66
CA VAL A 60 -3.55 -27.91 -8.41
C VAL A 60 -2.52 -26.80 -8.14
N ASP A 61 -2.16 -26.63 -6.88
CA ASP A 61 -1.20 -25.62 -6.43
C ASP A 61 0.21 -26.21 -6.31
N ILE A 62 0.29 -27.46 -5.82
CA ILE A 62 1.53 -28.17 -5.53
C ILE A 62 1.51 -29.52 -6.24
N LEU A 63 2.64 -29.92 -6.82
CA LEU A 63 2.86 -31.28 -7.30
C LEU A 63 3.97 -31.94 -6.48
N VAL A 64 3.68 -33.11 -5.93
CA VAL A 64 4.64 -33.99 -5.27
C VAL A 64 4.93 -35.15 -6.21
N ALA A 65 6.16 -35.20 -6.73
CA ALA A 65 6.63 -36.26 -7.61
C ALA A 65 7.48 -37.26 -6.84
N ILE A 66 7.16 -38.55 -6.97
CA ILE A 66 7.92 -39.65 -6.37
C ILE A 66 8.38 -40.58 -7.47
N ILE A 67 9.70 -40.69 -7.62
CA ILE A 67 10.36 -41.50 -8.63
C ILE A 67 10.86 -42.79 -7.95
N GLY A 68 10.20 -43.90 -8.28
CA GLY A 68 10.60 -45.24 -7.86
C GLY A 68 11.47 -45.96 -8.90
N GLY A 69 11.66 -47.26 -8.68
CA GLY A 69 12.44 -48.13 -9.57
C GLY A 69 11.68 -48.63 -10.81
N ARG A 70 10.40 -48.28 -10.92
CA ARG A 70 9.53 -48.71 -12.01
C ARG A 70 9.28 -47.59 -13.02
N PHE A 71 9.34 -47.90 -14.31
CA PHE A 71 8.98 -46.94 -15.36
C PHE A 71 7.48 -46.60 -15.35
N GLY A 72 6.65 -47.61 -15.03
CA GLY A 72 5.20 -47.49 -15.03
C GLY A 72 4.59 -47.57 -16.43
N SER A 73 3.42 -46.95 -16.60
CA SER A 73 2.71 -46.93 -17.88
C SER A 73 3.30 -45.90 -18.82
N ALA A 74 3.60 -46.31 -20.05
CA ALA A 74 4.01 -45.39 -21.12
C ALA A 74 2.86 -44.44 -21.47
N SER A 75 3.21 -43.17 -21.65
CA SER A 75 2.31 -42.18 -22.23
C SER A 75 2.00 -42.56 -23.67
N LYS A 76 0.78 -42.30 -24.16
CA LYS A 76 0.47 -42.50 -25.59
C LYS A 76 0.87 -41.31 -26.45
N THR A 77 1.23 -40.18 -25.84
CA THR A 77 1.57 -38.92 -26.52
C THR A 77 3.07 -38.63 -26.51
N SER A 78 3.84 -39.26 -25.62
CA SER A 78 5.28 -39.05 -25.49
C SER A 78 6.01 -40.40 -25.32
N PRO A 79 7.33 -40.48 -25.59
CA PRO A 79 8.13 -41.67 -25.29
C PRO A 79 8.35 -41.88 -23.77
N ASP A 80 7.88 -40.95 -22.95
CA ASP A 80 8.00 -40.93 -21.50
C ASP A 80 6.85 -41.72 -20.83
N SER A 81 6.95 -41.97 -19.53
CA SER A 81 5.84 -42.50 -18.75
C SER A 81 4.80 -41.40 -18.41
N ILE A 82 3.61 -41.82 -17.99
CA ILE A 82 2.54 -40.90 -17.58
C ILE A 82 3.05 -39.97 -16.46
N SER A 83 3.65 -40.52 -15.40
CA SER A 83 4.20 -39.73 -14.28
C SER A 83 5.33 -38.79 -14.69
N GLN A 84 6.14 -39.18 -15.68
CA GLN A 84 7.17 -38.31 -16.22
C GLN A 84 6.56 -37.12 -16.98
N THR A 85 5.49 -37.39 -17.73
CA THR A 85 4.74 -36.35 -18.45
C THR A 85 4.02 -35.41 -17.47
N GLU A 86 3.41 -35.94 -16.41
CA GLU A 86 2.80 -35.15 -15.33
C GLU A 86 3.80 -34.16 -14.70
N LEU A 87 5.02 -34.61 -14.40
CA LEU A 87 6.06 -33.72 -13.88
C LEU A 87 6.42 -32.62 -14.88
N LYS A 88 6.63 -32.96 -16.16
CA LYS A 88 6.92 -31.99 -17.22
C LYS A 88 5.82 -30.94 -17.35
N THR A 89 4.55 -31.36 -17.37
CA THR A 89 3.40 -30.46 -17.41
C THR A 89 3.35 -29.51 -16.20
N ALA A 90 3.67 -29.98 -14.99
CA ALA A 90 3.71 -29.11 -13.82
C ALA A 90 4.81 -28.04 -13.90
N TYR A 91 5.96 -28.37 -14.50
CA TYR A 91 7.01 -27.39 -14.78
C TYR A 91 6.58 -26.35 -15.81
N GLU A 92 5.96 -26.77 -16.91
CA GLU A 92 5.44 -25.86 -17.95
C GLU A 92 4.41 -24.88 -17.38
N LEU A 93 3.61 -25.33 -16.42
CA LEU A 93 2.59 -24.54 -15.73
C LEU A 93 3.13 -23.75 -14.52
N ASN A 94 4.46 -23.74 -14.29
CA ASN A 94 5.12 -23.07 -13.17
C ASN A 94 4.50 -23.40 -11.80
N LYS A 95 4.14 -24.67 -11.59
CA LYS A 95 3.61 -25.15 -10.31
C LYS A 95 4.73 -25.33 -9.27
N GLN A 96 4.37 -25.32 -7.98
CA GLN A 96 5.33 -25.68 -6.95
C GLN A 96 5.53 -27.20 -6.95
N VAL A 97 6.70 -27.63 -7.40
CA VAL A 97 7.09 -29.05 -7.50
C VAL A 97 7.98 -29.44 -6.32
N TYR A 98 7.79 -30.65 -5.78
CA TYR A 98 8.73 -31.34 -4.89
C TYR A 98 9.06 -32.71 -5.46
N ILE A 99 10.34 -33.01 -5.66
CA ILE A 99 10.78 -34.26 -6.31
C ILE A 99 11.49 -35.13 -5.29
N PHE A 100 10.98 -36.35 -5.14
CA PHE A 100 11.54 -37.38 -4.29
C PHE A 100 11.97 -38.58 -5.13
N ILE A 101 13.14 -39.14 -4.84
CA ILE A 101 13.66 -40.32 -5.55
C ILE A 101 14.03 -41.39 -4.54
N ASP A 102 13.68 -42.65 -4.84
CA ASP A 102 14.14 -43.78 -4.04
C ASP A 102 15.67 -43.77 -3.94
N LYS A 103 16.21 -43.88 -2.74
CA LYS A 103 17.66 -43.77 -2.51
C LYS A 103 18.47 -44.84 -3.27
N GLY A 104 17.92 -46.04 -3.45
CA GLY A 104 18.55 -47.09 -4.25
C GLY A 104 18.65 -46.69 -5.72
N VAL A 105 17.55 -46.19 -6.28
CA VAL A 105 17.49 -45.68 -7.66
C VAL A 105 18.43 -44.49 -7.85
N TYR A 106 18.49 -43.56 -6.90
CA TYR A 106 19.36 -42.39 -6.99
C TYR A 106 20.86 -42.76 -6.86
N SER A 107 21.18 -43.77 -6.04
CA SER A 107 22.54 -44.29 -5.94
C SER A 107 22.96 -44.99 -7.24
N GLU A 108 22.06 -45.76 -7.83
CA GLU A 108 22.29 -46.41 -9.12
C GLU A 108 22.41 -45.39 -10.27
N TYR A 109 21.69 -44.29 -10.22
CA TYR A 109 21.83 -43.20 -11.20
C TYR A 109 23.26 -42.63 -11.27
N ARG A 110 23.96 -42.52 -10.12
CA ARG A 110 25.38 -42.12 -10.11
C ARG A 110 26.27 -43.13 -10.82
N PHE A 111 25.94 -44.42 -10.71
CA PHE A 111 26.61 -45.48 -11.44
C PHE A 111 26.29 -45.42 -12.95
N TYR A 112 25.04 -45.14 -13.33
CA TYR A 112 24.63 -44.91 -14.73
C TYR A 112 25.44 -43.77 -15.37
N LEU A 113 25.59 -42.62 -14.71
CA LEU A 113 26.35 -41.49 -15.24
C LEU A 113 27.80 -41.85 -15.60
N SER A 114 28.43 -42.70 -14.80
CA SER A 114 29.82 -43.13 -15.02
C SER A 114 29.98 -44.14 -16.15
N ASN A 115 28.89 -44.81 -16.54
CA ASN A 115 28.90 -45.88 -17.54
C ASN A 115 27.99 -45.59 -18.74
N LYS A 116 27.66 -44.32 -18.95
CA LYS A 116 26.76 -43.86 -20.00
C LYS A 116 27.29 -44.32 -21.38
N GLY A 117 26.43 -45.00 -22.14
CA GLY A 117 26.77 -45.56 -23.47
C GLY A 117 27.26 -47.00 -23.47
N ASN A 118 27.35 -47.67 -22.32
CA ASN A 118 27.66 -49.10 -22.26
C ASN A 118 26.36 -49.93 -22.17
N GLU A 119 25.96 -50.55 -23.29
CA GLU A 119 24.73 -51.35 -23.40
C GLU A 119 24.79 -52.69 -22.64
N ASN A 120 25.97 -53.11 -22.18
CA ASN A 120 26.17 -54.40 -21.49
C ASN A 120 25.94 -54.32 -19.97
N ILE A 121 25.44 -53.20 -19.45
CA ILE A 121 25.22 -53.00 -18.02
C ILE A 121 23.74 -53.15 -17.70
N ASN A 122 23.45 -54.11 -16.81
CA ASN A 122 22.13 -54.27 -16.24
C ASN A 122 22.01 -53.48 -14.94
N TYR A 123 20.98 -52.65 -14.87
CA TYR A 123 20.59 -51.90 -13.68
C TYR A 123 19.65 -52.76 -12.82
N THR A 124 19.83 -52.70 -11.50
CA THR A 124 19.14 -53.53 -10.50
C THR A 124 17.98 -52.78 -9.85
N TYR A 125 18.12 -51.48 -9.60
CA TYR A 125 17.10 -50.68 -8.92
C TYR A 125 16.07 -50.08 -9.89
N ALA A 126 16.49 -49.71 -11.10
CA ALA A 126 15.63 -49.23 -12.18
C ALA A 126 15.34 -50.34 -13.19
N ASP A 127 14.06 -50.60 -13.47
CA ASP A 127 13.65 -51.58 -14.48
C ASP A 127 13.77 -51.09 -15.94
N ASN A 128 14.03 -49.79 -16.12
CA ASN A 128 14.20 -49.18 -17.43
C ASN A 128 15.24 -48.05 -17.37
N ILE A 129 16.16 -48.04 -18.34
CA ILE A 129 17.19 -46.99 -18.50
C ILE A 129 16.57 -45.59 -18.60
N LYS A 130 15.36 -45.47 -19.16
CA LYS A 130 14.62 -44.21 -19.25
C LYS A 130 14.36 -43.54 -17.91
N ILE A 131 14.37 -44.28 -16.80
CA ILE A 131 14.27 -43.70 -15.46
C ILE A 131 15.51 -42.84 -15.19
N HIS A 132 16.70 -43.36 -15.48
CA HIS A 132 17.95 -42.61 -15.31
C HIS A 132 18.06 -41.42 -16.27
N GLU A 133 17.65 -41.59 -17.54
CA GLU A 133 17.55 -40.48 -18.50
C GLU A 133 16.63 -39.37 -18.00
N PHE A 134 15.54 -39.74 -17.34
CA PHE A 134 14.62 -38.78 -16.74
C PHE A 134 15.20 -38.08 -15.52
N ILE A 135 15.94 -38.79 -14.65
CA ILE A 135 16.63 -38.16 -13.52
C ILE A 135 17.64 -37.13 -14.03
N GLU A 136 18.37 -37.45 -15.10
CA GLU A 136 19.27 -36.51 -15.78
C GLU A 136 18.54 -35.29 -16.34
N PHE A 137 17.39 -35.50 -16.98
CA PHE A 137 16.53 -34.42 -17.44
C PHE A 137 16.10 -33.50 -16.29
N VAL A 138 15.69 -34.08 -15.15
CA VAL A 138 15.26 -33.32 -13.97
C VAL A 138 16.43 -32.52 -13.37
N GLU A 139 17.61 -33.11 -13.20
CA GLU A 139 18.81 -32.37 -12.73
C GLU A 139 19.20 -31.22 -13.68
N GLY A 140 18.86 -31.32 -14.98
CA GLY A 140 19.12 -30.29 -15.99
C GLY A 140 18.13 -29.12 -16.03
N LEU A 141 17.02 -29.15 -15.27
CA LEU A 141 16.03 -28.07 -15.27
C LEU A 141 16.58 -26.79 -14.59
N PRO A 142 16.20 -25.58 -15.06
CA PRO A 142 16.80 -24.34 -14.58
C PRO A 142 16.35 -23.92 -13.17
N HIS A 143 15.14 -24.32 -12.76
CA HIS A 143 14.53 -23.88 -11.50
C HIS A 143 13.70 -25.00 -10.87
N ASN A 144 13.55 -24.93 -9.54
CA ASN A 144 12.69 -25.81 -8.73
C ASN A 144 12.92 -27.31 -8.96
N ASN A 145 14.17 -27.71 -9.18
CA ASN A 145 14.58 -29.06 -9.56
C ASN A 145 15.36 -29.77 -8.44
N THR A 146 15.18 -29.35 -7.20
CA THR A 146 15.85 -29.99 -6.07
C THR A 146 15.28 -31.38 -5.88
N ILE A 147 16.16 -32.38 -6.02
CA ILE A 147 15.86 -33.79 -5.86
C ILE A 147 16.20 -34.19 -4.42
N HIS A 148 15.23 -34.83 -3.75
CA HIS A 148 15.40 -35.32 -2.39
C HIS A 148 15.35 -36.85 -2.35
N PRO A 149 16.46 -37.53 -2.04
CA PRO A 149 16.44 -38.98 -1.87
C PRO A 149 15.64 -39.35 -0.61
N PHE A 150 14.84 -40.42 -0.69
CA PHE A 150 14.09 -40.96 0.45
C PHE A 150 14.35 -42.46 0.62
N GLU A 151 14.23 -42.95 1.86
CA GLU A 151 14.19 -44.38 2.19
C GLU A 151 12.81 -44.80 2.70
N THR A 152 12.13 -43.89 3.39
CA THR A 152 10.82 -44.12 4.00
C THR A 152 9.82 -43.01 3.65
N SER A 153 8.53 -43.29 3.75
CA SER A 153 7.46 -42.28 3.60
C SER A 153 7.59 -41.16 4.64
N MET A 154 8.14 -41.45 5.81
CA MET A 154 8.37 -40.47 6.87
C MET A 154 9.38 -39.39 6.47
N ASP A 155 10.39 -39.74 5.68
CA ASP A 155 11.38 -38.78 5.17
C ASP A 155 10.71 -37.72 4.30
N ILE A 156 9.81 -38.17 3.41
CA ILE A 156 9.02 -37.31 2.53
C ILE A 156 8.10 -36.41 3.37
N VAL A 157 7.39 -36.99 4.34
CA VAL A 157 6.46 -36.26 5.21
C VAL A 157 7.18 -35.17 6.02
N ASN A 158 8.30 -35.52 6.65
CA ASN A 158 9.09 -34.56 7.43
C ASN A 158 9.60 -33.41 6.55
N PHE A 159 10.13 -33.74 5.36
CA PHE A 159 10.61 -32.74 4.43
C PHE A 159 9.49 -31.80 3.98
N LEU A 160 8.35 -32.34 3.52
CA LEU A 160 7.21 -31.53 3.10
C LEU A 160 6.70 -30.62 4.23
N LYS A 161 6.65 -31.14 5.46
CA LYS A 161 6.22 -30.38 6.63
C LYS A 161 7.12 -29.17 6.89
N GLU A 162 8.44 -29.34 6.81
CA GLU A 162 9.40 -28.24 6.95
C GLU A 162 9.29 -27.23 5.81
N GLN A 163 9.18 -27.70 4.57
CA GLN A 163 9.06 -26.83 3.40
C GLN A 163 7.78 -26.00 3.45
N TRP A 164 6.65 -26.61 3.79
CA TRP A 164 5.37 -25.89 3.88
C TRP A 164 5.33 -24.93 5.06
N ALA A 165 5.93 -25.29 6.20
CA ALA A 165 6.09 -24.37 7.32
C ALA A 165 6.95 -23.15 6.93
N GLY A 166 8.04 -23.37 6.18
CA GLY A 166 8.89 -22.31 5.66
C GLY A 166 8.17 -21.39 4.66
N LEU A 167 7.41 -21.97 3.72
CA LEU A 167 6.58 -21.19 2.79
C LEU A 167 5.53 -20.35 3.53
N PHE A 168 4.87 -20.93 4.53
CA PHE A 168 3.88 -20.21 5.33
C PHE A 168 4.53 -19.08 6.16
N GLN A 169 5.68 -19.34 6.78
CA GLN A 169 6.45 -18.31 7.48
C GLN A 169 6.84 -17.17 6.54
N ARG A 170 7.35 -17.48 5.34
CA ARG A 170 7.73 -16.47 4.35
C ARG A 170 6.53 -15.64 3.92
N PHE A 171 5.38 -16.28 3.68
CA PHE A 171 4.14 -15.59 3.36
C PHE A 171 3.72 -14.59 4.45
N LEU A 172 3.79 -14.98 5.73
CA LEU A 172 3.47 -14.08 6.86
C LEU A 172 4.42 -12.89 6.95
N GLN A 173 5.71 -13.09 6.64
CA GLN A 173 6.70 -12.01 6.60
C GLN A 173 6.44 -11.07 5.40
N GLU A 174 6.19 -11.62 4.22
CA GLU A 174 5.90 -10.85 3.01
C GLU A 174 4.63 -10.00 3.16
N GLN A 175 3.59 -10.50 3.84
CA GLN A 175 2.40 -9.70 4.14
C GLN A 175 2.71 -8.42 4.93
N THR A 176 3.67 -8.48 5.84
CA THR A 176 4.12 -7.30 6.61
C THR A 176 4.86 -6.33 5.68
N ARG A 177 5.74 -6.87 4.83
CA ARG A 177 6.51 -6.08 3.86
C ARG A 177 5.64 -5.41 2.79
N VAL A 178 4.57 -6.06 2.34
CA VAL A 178 3.62 -5.45 1.38
C VAL A 178 2.91 -4.23 2.00
N LYS A 179 2.57 -4.27 3.29
CA LYS A 179 2.01 -3.10 3.99
C LYS A 179 3.00 -1.94 4.02
N GLU A 180 4.27 -2.23 4.32
CA GLU A 180 5.35 -1.22 4.31
C GLU A 180 5.53 -0.61 2.91
N ILE A 181 5.57 -1.42 1.85
CA ILE A 181 5.67 -0.94 0.47
C ILE A 181 4.49 -0.05 0.10
N ASN A 182 3.27 -0.41 0.50
CA ASN A 182 2.09 0.42 0.22
C ASN A 182 2.13 1.76 0.95
N ILE A 183 2.66 1.80 2.19
CA ILE A 183 2.89 3.07 2.90
C ILE A 183 3.92 3.92 2.16
N ILE A 184 5.03 3.32 1.71
CA ILE A 184 6.06 4.01 0.94
C ILE A 184 5.49 4.58 -0.37
N LYS A 185 4.69 3.81 -1.11
CA LYS A 185 3.99 4.30 -2.31
C LYS A 185 3.05 5.46 -1.99
N GLY A 186 2.30 5.37 -0.89
CA GLY A 186 1.46 6.48 -0.42
C GLY A 186 2.29 7.75 -0.15
N VAL A 187 3.46 7.61 0.47
CA VAL A 187 4.39 8.74 0.67
C VAL A 187 4.91 9.28 -0.67
N GLU A 188 5.30 8.42 -1.60
CA GLU A 188 5.74 8.83 -2.94
C GLU A 188 4.65 9.61 -3.67
N ASP A 189 3.41 9.14 -3.61
CA ASP A 189 2.26 9.80 -4.23
C ASP A 189 1.97 11.15 -3.57
N THR A 190 2.01 11.24 -2.23
CA THR A 190 1.88 12.53 -1.54
C THR A 190 3.01 13.51 -1.91
N ALA A 191 4.25 13.01 -2.05
CA ALA A 191 5.38 13.84 -2.48
C ALA A 191 5.21 14.32 -3.93
N LYS A 192 4.67 13.47 -4.83
CA LYS A 192 4.30 13.87 -6.20
C LYS A 192 3.21 14.95 -6.19
N THR A 193 2.16 14.78 -5.39
CA THR A 193 1.10 15.79 -5.25
C THR A 193 1.66 17.10 -4.68
N LEU A 194 2.52 17.05 -3.67
CA LEU A 194 3.20 18.23 -3.13
C LEU A 194 4.06 18.90 -4.19
N ASN A 195 4.84 18.15 -4.96
CA ASN A 195 5.64 18.70 -6.07
C ASN A 195 4.77 19.32 -7.16
N GLN A 196 3.63 18.71 -7.51
CA GLN A 196 2.67 19.28 -8.46
C GLN A 196 2.02 20.56 -7.91
N LEU A 197 1.65 20.59 -6.63
CA LEU A 197 1.15 21.78 -5.97
C LEU A 197 2.20 22.89 -5.93
N VAL A 198 3.44 22.57 -5.55
CA VAL A 198 4.56 23.52 -5.57
C VAL A 198 4.78 24.04 -6.98
N LYS A 199 4.76 23.16 -7.99
CA LYS A 199 4.89 23.53 -9.41
C LYS A 199 3.74 24.42 -9.87
N PHE A 200 2.51 24.12 -9.50
CA PHE A 200 1.34 24.95 -9.79
C PHE A 200 1.48 26.32 -9.12
N LEU A 201 1.92 26.37 -7.86
CA LEU A 201 2.17 27.61 -7.13
C LEU A 201 3.35 28.41 -7.70
N THR A 202 4.39 27.78 -8.26
CA THR A 202 5.52 28.47 -8.90
C THR A 202 5.29 28.83 -10.37
N GLU A 203 4.46 28.10 -11.10
CA GLU A 203 4.04 28.45 -12.47
C GLU A 203 2.97 29.55 -12.45
N GLU A 204 2.05 29.56 -11.47
CA GLU A 204 1.07 30.65 -11.26
C GLU A 204 1.65 31.88 -10.54
N LYS A 205 2.92 31.87 -10.12
CA LYS A 205 3.57 33.02 -9.45
C LYS A 205 3.62 34.29 -10.30
N ARG A 206 3.29 34.24 -11.60
CA ARG A 206 3.26 35.44 -12.46
C ARG A 206 1.94 36.24 -12.40
N ASP A 207 0.83 35.62 -11.99
CA ASP A 207 -0.50 36.27 -11.95
C ASP A 207 -1.07 36.46 -10.52
N LYS A 208 -0.28 36.16 -9.48
CA LYS A 208 -0.76 35.97 -8.09
C LYS A 208 -0.47 37.06 -7.07
N ASP A 209 0.18 38.18 -7.39
CA ASP A 209 0.28 39.26 -6.39
C ASP A 209 -1.11 39.81 -6.05
N ASN A 210 -2.04 39.85 -7.02
CA ASN A 210 -3.40 40.35 -6.78
C ASN A 210 -4.29 39.38 -6.00
N ALA A 211 -4.28 38.08 -6.35
CA ALA A 211 -5.14 37.09 -5.69
C ALA A 211 -4.68 36.76 -4.25
N ILE A 212 -3.37 36.80 -3.99
CA ILE A 212 -2.82 36.64 -2.62
C ILE A 212 -3.20 37.87 -1.78
N ASN A 213 -3.14 39.08 -2.33
CA ASN A 213 -3.58 40.29 -1.65
C ASN A 213 -5.07 40.26 -1.28
N GLU A 214 -5.96 39.79 -2.18
CA GLU A 214 -7.39 39.67 -1.88
C GLU A 214 -7.69 38.65 -0.76
N ILE A 215 -6.99 37.52 -0.74
CA ILE A 215 -7.15 36.50 0.31
C ILE A 215 -6.63 37.04 1.66
N LEU A 216 -5.51 37.75 1.67
CA LEU A 216 -4.96 38.37 2.89
C LEU A 216 -5.86 39.50 3.42
N LEU A 217 -6.49 40.30 2.55
CA LEU A 217 -7.48 41.32 2.95
C LEU A 217 -8.73 40.70 3.57
N SER A 218 -9.17 39.52 3.10
CA SER A 218 -10.36 38.82 3.64
C SER A 218 -10.24 38.35 5.10
N GLY A 219 -9.00 38.23 5.59
CA GLY A 219 -8.65 37.83 6.95
C GLY A 219 -7.87 38.88 7.72
N HIS A 220 -7.94 40.15 7.30
CA HIS A 220 -7.10 41.22 7.84
C HIS A 220 -7.35 41.46 9.34
N PRO A 221 -6.31 41.52 10.20
CA PRO A 221 -6.46 41.69 11.65
C PRO A 221 -7.25 42.95 12.07
N ALA A 222 -7.14 44.06 11.32
CA ALA A 222 -7.93 45.28 11.56
C ALA A 222 -9.44 45.03 11.66
N MET A 223 -9.98 44.14 10.82
CA MET A 223 -11.41 43.82 10.81
C MET A 223 -11.83 43.08 12.09
N LEU A 224 -10.94 42.23 12.61
CA LEU A 224 -11.17 41.50 13.86
C LEU A 224 -11.10 42.43 15.07
N GLU A 225 -10.16 43.38 15.07
CA GLU A 225 -10.03 44.36 16.16
C GLU A 225 -11.20 45.34 16.19
N VAL A 226 -11.61 45.91 15.05
CA VAL A 226 -12.79 46.79 14.99
C VAL A 226 -14.05 46.04 15.45
N LYS A 227 -14.22 44.78 15.01
CA LYS A 227 -15.33 43.93 15.46
C LYS A 227 -15.31 43.73 16.98
N SER A 228 -14.14 43.46 17.56
CA SER A 228 -13.96 43.22 18.99
C SER A 228 -14.22 44.48 19.82
N LEU A 229 -13.58 45.60 19.45
CA LEU A 229 -13.66 46.87 20.17
C LEU A 229 -15.08 47.47 20.14
N LEU A 230 -15.76 47.40 18.99
CA LEU A 230 -17.12 47.90 18.83
C LEU A 230 -18.20 46.86 19.18
N LYS A 231 -17.80 45.65 19.62
CA LYS A 231 -18.69 44.53 19.98
C LYS A 231 -19.74 44.21 18.91
N ILE A 232 -19.33 44.21 17.64
CA ILE A 232 -20.23 43.99 16.50
C ILE A 232 -20.56 42.49 16.38
N PRO A 233 -21.85 42.09 16.37
CA PRO A 233 -22.24 40.67 16.37
C PRO A 233 -22.03 39.97 15.02
N PHE A 234 -21.87 40.72 13.93
CA PHE A 234 -21.68 40.20 12.56
C PHE A 234 -20.26 40.38 12.04
N ARG A 235 -19.97 39.82 10.85
CA ARG A 235 -18.65 39.93 10.21
C ARG A 235 -18.45 41.36 9.68
N VAL A 236 -17.32 41.97 10.03
CA VAL A 236 -16.89 43.27 9.53
C VAL A 236 -15.94 43.05 8.37
N TYR A 237 -16.10 43.82 7.28
CA TYR A 237 -15.24 43.79 6.11
C TYR A 237 -15.16 45.19 5.50
N PHE A 238 -13.95 45.69 5.27
CA PHE A 238 -13.68 46.97 4.62
C PHE A 238 -12.30 46.93 3.92
N THR A 239 -12.22 47.52 2.74
CA THR A 239 -11.02 47.55 1.89
C THR A 239 -10.46 48.97 1.73
N SER A 240 -11.27 49.98 2.04
CA SER A 240 -10.92 51.40 1.96
C SER A 240 -11.20 52.13 3.28
N TRP A 241 -10.61 53.33 3.41
CA TRP A 241 -10.90 54.20 4.55
C TRP A 241 -12.35 54.69 4.52
N GLU A 242 -12.89 54.98 3.33
CA GLU A 242 -14.29 55.39 3.15
C GLU A 242 -15.30 54.32 3.63
N GLU A 243 -15.01 53.04 3.38
CA GLU A 243 -15.84 51.93 3.86
C GLU A 243 -15.79 51.82 5.39
N LEU A 244 -14.63 52.04 6.00
CA LEU A 244 -14.50 52.09 7.46
C LEU A 244 -15.25 53.29 8.06
N ASP A 245 -15.09 54.49 7.48
CA ASP A 245 -15.81 55.70 7.92
C ASP A 245 -17.34 55.50 7.81
N SER A 246 -17.81 54.93 6.70
CA SER A 246 -19.22 54.62 6.49
C SER A 246 -19.77 53.65 7.53
N LEU A 247 -18.99 52.62 7.87
CA LEU A 247 -19.35 51.67 8.92
C LEU A 247 -19.43 52.36 10.28
N LEU A 248 -18.44 53.18 10.63
CA LEU A 248 -18.39 53.89 11.91
C LEU A 248 -19.53 54.91 12.05
N ARG A 249 -19.86 55.65 10.97
CA ARG A 249 -21.03 56.54 10.92
C ARG A 249 -22.34 55.79 11.14
N ALA A 250 -22.50 54.60 10.58
CA ALA A 250 -23.69 53.77 10.80
C ALA A 250 -23.86 53.35 12.27
N PHE A 251 -22.76 53.18 13.01
CA PHE A 251 -22.77 52.92 14.45
C PHE A 251 -22.91 54.20 15.32
N GLY A 252 -22.93 55.38 14.70
CA GLY A 252 -23.13 56.67 15.35
C GLY A 252 -21.83 57.35 15.82
N TYR A 253 -20.70 57.01 15.21
CA TYR A 253 -19.45 57.74 15.36
C TYR A 253 -19.34 58.85 14.31
N ARG A 254 -18.68 59.96 14.64
CA ARG A 254 -18.36 61.06 13.72
C ARG A 254 -16.85 61.18 13.61
N ALA A 255 -16.35 61.34 12.40
CA ALA A 255 -14.94 61.62 12.17
C ALA A 255 -14.60 63.00 12.74
N GLU A 256 -13.40 63.13 13.31
CA GLU A 256 -12.84 64.43 13.70
C GLU A 256 -12.38 65.18 12.44
N GLU A 257 -12.95 66.36 12.19
CA GLU A 257 -12.70 67.13 10.96
C GLU A 257 -11.42 68.00 11.03
N ASP A 258 -10.92 68.28 12.23
CA ASP A 258 -9.69 69.06 12.50
C ASP A 258 -8.75 68.29 13.44
N PRO A 259 -7.83 67.45 12.91
CA PRO A 259 -6.81 66.81 13.73
C PRO A 259 -5.80 67.84 14.24
N LEU A 260 -5.36 67.70 15.49
CA LEU A 260 -4.26 68.51 16.02
C LEU A 260 -3.02 68.34 15.12
N PRO A 261 -2.21 69.39 14.86
CA PRO A 261 -1.13 69.39 13.87
C PRO A 261 0.03 68.38 14.10
N PHE A 262 -0.06 67.55 15.14
CA PHE A 262 0.91 66.50 15.50
C PHE A 262 0.29 65.10 15.57
N GLU A 263 -1.01 64.94 15.31
CA GLU A 263 -1.68 63.64 15.29
C GLU A 263 -1.83 63.14 13.85
N GLU A 264 -1.06 62.12 13.49
CA GLU A 264 -1.20 61.37 12.24
C GLU A 264 -2.24 60.24 12.37
N ASP A 265 -3.17 60.33 13.32
CA ASP A 265 -4.15 59.28 13.60
C ASP A 265 -5.54 59.70 13.13
N PHE A 266 -6.29 58.75 12.58
CA PHE A 266 -7.70 58.95 12.25
C PHE A 266 -8.55 58.69 13.50
N ASN A 267 -9.20 59.73 14.00
CA ASN A 267 -10.02 59.67 15.20
C ASN A 267 -11.52 59.76 14.85
N TRP A 268 -12.31 58.89 15.48
CA TRP A 268 -13.77 58.92 15.43
C TRP A 268 -14.34 59.00 16.84
N TYR A 269 -15.27 59.91 17.08
CA TYR A 269 -15.91 60.08 18.39
C TYR A 269 -17.41 59.77 18.32
N SER A 270 -17.93 59.13 19.38
CA SER A 270 -19.36 58.99 19.61
C SER A 270 -19.68 59.46 21.02
N GLU A 271 -20.71 60.29 21.16
CA GLU A 271 -21.17 60.80 22.44
C GLU A 271 -22.58 60.27 22.69
N LYS A 272 -22.69 59.35 23.65
CA LYS A 272 -23.97 58.77 24.08
C LYS A 272 -23.98 58.69 25.60
N TYR A 273 -25.06 59.15 26.23
CA TYR A 273 -25.28 59.07 27.69
C TYR A 273 -24.11 59.62 28.54
N ASN A 274 -23.59 60.83 28.24
CA ASN A 274 -22.43 61.44 28.91
C ASN A 274 -21.12 60.63 28.84
N VAL A 275 -21.02 59.69 27.90
CA VAL A 275 -19.79 58.95 27.64
C VAL A 275 -19.31 59.28 26.23
N LYS A 276 -18.15 59.93 26.15
CA LYS A 276 -17.43 60.19 24.91
C LYS A 276 -16.50 59.00 24.64
N THR A 277 -16.81 58.25 23.60
CA THR A 277 -15.98 57.12 23.13
C THR A 277 -15.24 57.54 21.88
N THR A 278 -13.91 57.52 21.92
CA THR A 278 -13.03 57.85 20.79
C THR A 278 -12.33 56.58 20.30
N LEU A 279 -12.51 56.25 19.02
CA LEU A 279 -11.76 55.21 18.32
C LEU A 279 -10.63 55.88 17.52
N SER A 280 -9.38 55.51 17.78
CA SER A 280 -8.22 56.03 17.08
C SER A 280 -7.56 54.92 16.23
N VAL A 281 -7.26 55.24 14.98
CA VAL A 281 -6.70 54.32 13.98
C VAL A 281 -5.47 54.98 13.35
N LYS A 282 -4.31 54.33 13.39
CA LYS A 282 -3.07 54.88 12.82
C LYS A 282 -3.18 55.11 11.30
N SER A 283 -2.80 56.29 10.79
CA SER A 283 -2.91 56.62 9.35
C SER A 283 -2.11 55.70 8.43
N HIS A 284 -0.96 55.19 8.90
CA HIS A 284 -0.10 54.29 8.12
C HIS A 284 -0.76 52.95 7.74
N LEU A 285 -1.94 52.64 8.28
CA LEU A 285 -2.74 51.48 7.88
C LEU A 285 -3.39 51.68 6.51
N PHE A 286 -3.56 52.91 6.06
CA PHE A 286 -4.16 53.25 4.78
C PHE A 286 -3.17 54.01 3.91
N VAL A 287 -3.01 53.57 2.66
CA VAL A 287 -2.20 54.24 1.64
C VAL A 287 -3.09 54.43 0.42
N ASP A 288 -3.20 55.65 -0.09
CA ASP A 288 -4.09 56.00 -1.22
C ASP A 288 -5.52 55.46 -1.06
N ASN A 289 -6.11 55.64 0.13
CA ASN A 289 -7.48 55.21 0.47
C ASN A 289 -7.69 53.68 0.45
N LYS A 290 -6.61 52.88 0.42
CA LYS A 290 -6.65 51.41 0.46
C LYS A 290 -5.97 50.88 1.71
N LEU A 291 -6.58 49.86 2.31
CA LEU A 291 -6.01 49.16 3.46
C LEU A 291 -4.72 48.45 3.05
N ARG A 292 -3.63 48.75 3.75
CA ARG A 292 -2.35 48.07 3.54
C ARG A 292 -2.47 46.61 3.95
N VAL A 293 -2.02 45.70 3.09
CA VAL A 293 -2.00 44.26 3.39
C VAL A 293 -0.95 43.99 4.48
N LEU A 294 -1.40 43.68 5.70
CA LEU A 294 -0.54 43.28 6.82
C LEU A 294 -0.87 41.85 7.24
N THR A 295 0.17 41.06 7.51
CA THR A 295 0.03 39.71 8.05
C THR A 295 -0.15 39.73 9.58
N LYS A 296 -0.61 38.61 10.17
CA LYS A 296 -0.79 38.50 11.63
C LYS A 296 0.51 38.73 12.41
N ASP A 297 1.65 38.40 11.82
CA ASP A 297 2.97 38.56 12.45
C ASP A 297 3.46 40.02 12.43
N GLU A 298 2.94 40.86 11.53
CA GLU A 298 3.29 42.29 11.38
C GLU A 298 2.30 43.21 12.11
N TRP A 299 1.20 42.65 12.62
CA TRP A 299 0.14 43.37 13.30
C TRP A 299 0.49 43.69 14.74
N LYS A 300 0.25 44.93 15.18
CA LYS A 300 0.37 45.36 16.58
C LYS A 300 -1.01 45.79 17.08
N SER A 301 -1.36 45.37 18.29
CA SER A 301 -2.65 45.69 18.94
C SER A 301 -2.88 47.18 19.17
N ASP A 302 -1.82 47.99 19.10
CA ASP A 302 -1.88 49.43 19.34
C ASP A 302 -2.22 50.22 18.06
N TYR A 303 -2.46 49.51 16.94
CA TYR A 303 -2.84 50.12 15.68
C TYR A 303 -4.29 50.61 15.65
N ILE A 304 -5.17 50.03 16.47
CA ILE A 304 -6.55 50.47 16.69
C ILE A 304 -6.81 50.51 18.19
N SER A 305 -7.14 51.68 18.71
CA SER A 305 -7.40 51.87 20.14
C SER A 305 -8.76 52.51 20.39
N LEU A 306 -9.42 52.11 21.48
CA LEU A 306 -10.71 52.65 21.90
C LEU A 306 -10.54 53.29 23.28
N HIS A 307 -10.69 54.60 23.35
CA HIS A 307 -10.66 55.39 24.58
C HIS A 307 -12.08 55.77 24.98
N ILE A 308 -12.44 55.58 26.26
CA ILE A 308 -13.75 55.90 26.80
C ILE A 308 -13.56 56.94 27.91
N PHE A 309 -14.13 58.12 27.71
CA PHE A 309 -14.18 59.20 28.71
C PHE A 309 -15.61 59.37 29.21
N SER A 310 -15.83 59.32 30.52
CA SER A 310 -17.14 59.59 31.12
C SER A 310 -17.15 60.99 31.70
N ALA A 311 -18.07 61.84 31.24
CA ALA A 311 -18.31 63.14 31.83
C ALA A 311 -19.20 62.96 33.07
N VAL A 312 -18.56 62.66 34.21
CA VAL A 312 -19.16 62.82 35.54
C VAL A 312 -18.41 63.96 36.23
N GLY A 313 -19.01 65.16 36.17
CA GLY A 313 -18.81 66.28 37.09
C GLY A 313 -17.45 66.99 37.07
N GLU A 314 -17.30 68.02 36.22
CA GLU A 314 -16.59 69.23 36.62
C GLU A 314 -17.65 70.32 36.89
N GLU A 315 -18.28 70.23 38.05
CA GLU A 315 -18.73 71.39 38.83
C GLU A 315 -18.48 71.03 40.30
N ASP A 316 -17.32 71.47 40.81
CA ASP A 316 -17.20 71.86 42.22
C ASP A 316 -16.26 73.07 42.28
N ASP A 317 -16.92 74.22 42.24
CA ASP A 317 -16.51 75.56 42.63
C ASP A 317 -15.68 75.53 43.95
N LEU A 318 -14.45 76.08 43.99
CA LEU A 318 -14.02 77.34 44.65
C LEU A 318 -12.63 77.17 45.32
N PRO A 319 -11.84 78.21 45.72
CA PRO A 319 -12.14 79.65 45.79
C PRO A 319 -11.03 80.64 45.29
N PHE A 320 -11.46 81.91 45.19
CA PHE A 320 -10.74 83.20 45.07
C PHE A 320 -10.54 83.82 43.68
#